data_AF-A0A0S7C4Z2-F1
#
_entry.id   AF-A0A0S7C4Z2-F1
#
_cell.length_a   1.000
_cell.length_b   1.000
_cell.length_c   1.000
_cell.angle_alpha   90.00
_cell.angle_beta   90.00
_cell.angle_gamma   90.00
#
_symmetry.space_group_name_H-M   'P 1'
#
loop_
_entity.id
_entity.type
_entity.pdbx_description
1 polymer ?
#
loop_
_entity_poly.entity_id
_entity_poly.type
_entity_poly.pdbx_seq_one_letter_code
_entity_poly.pdbx_strand_id
1 'polypeptide(L)'
;MHPYLPHLLSDIEALINDPPPAPYYEVPPHLEDMPDMAELALSPFTTLEALTGISYEEFPPSFELTYEDWPALADAFKRLFIALNIDIIDLPDNFPDDAFIDQIIFHWDDTIQYLPLGGFEMEWCTGDNETCPYGDDCFLCGPDAPEPEDDEMPEPFIGGFFNDDGTRIDPLKIPIPDLCLRCRNYLSDDWEDNILCTLNRNDQKDSDEFECGAFEENEENDCP
;
A
#
# COMPACT_ATOMS: atom_id res chain seq x y z
N MET A 1 -9.95 -36.00 5.90
CA MET A 1 -9.70 -35.91 4.45
C MET A 1 -10.96 -36.04 3.62
N HIS A 2 -11.50 -34.88 3.25
CA HIS A 2 -12.57 -34.71 2.28
C HIS A 2 -12.22 -35.37 0.92
N PRO A 3 -13.15 -36.01 0.19
CA PRO A 3 -12.85 -36.78 -1.01
C PRO A 3 -12.19 -36.00 -2.16
N TYR A 4 -12.50 -34.71 -2.26
CA TYR A 4 -11.99 -33.84 -3.34
C TYR A 4 -10.69 -33.11 -2.99
N LEU A 5 -10.35 -33.04 -1.70
CA LEU A 5 -9.16 -32.32 -1.24
C LEU A 5 -7.85 -32.83 -1.86
N PRO A 6 -7.62 -34.16 -2.04
CA PRO A 6 -6.40 -34.64 -2.70
C PRO A 6 -6.24 -34.17 -4.14
N HIS A 7 -7.35 -33.94 -4.87
CA HIS A 7 -7.31 -33.42 -6.23
C HIS A 7 -6.91 -31.95 -6.22
N LEU A 8 -7.61 -31.13 -5.42
CA LEU A 8 -7.28 -29.71 -5.26
C LEU A 8 -5.82 -29.49 -4.81
N LEU A 9 -5.34 -30.25 -3.83
CA LEU A 9 -3.95 -30.17 -3.38
C LEU A 9 -2.96 -30.56 -4.51
N SER A 10 -3.32 -31.52 -5.35
CA SER A 10 -2.50 -31.91 -6.50
C SER A 10 -2.44 -30.81 -7.56
N ASP A 11 -3.55 -30.12 -7.80
CA ASP A 11 -3.63 -29.03 -8.78
C ASP A 11 -2.85 -27.81 -8.29
N ILE A 12 -2.97 -27.48 -7.00
CA ILE A 12 -2.16 -26.44 -6.35
C ILE A 12 -0.66 -26.78 -6.43
N GLU A 13 -0.27 -28.02 -6.15
CA GLU A 13 1.12 -28.45 -6.22
C GLU A 13 1.67 -28.39 -7.66
N ALA A 14 0.85 -28.66 -8.67
CA ALA A 14 1.25 -28.49 -10.06
C ALA A 14 1.57 -27.01 -10.38
N LEU A 15 0.74 -26.08 -9.92
CA LEU A 15 0.95 -24.63 -10.07
C LEU A 15 2.19 -24.13 -9.32
N ILE A 16 2.47 -24.68 -8.13
CA ILE A 16 3.68 -24.33 -7.37
C ILE A 16 4.95 -24.71 -8.15
N ASN A 17 4.93 -25.86 -8.83
CA ASN A 17 6.09 -26.37 -9.57
C ASN A 17 6.24 -25.76 -10.97
N ASP A 18 5.14 -25.30 -11.56
CA ASP A 18 5.09 -24.69 -12.89
C ASP A 18 4.07 -23.52 -12.88
N PRO A 19 4.45 -22.36 -12.30
CA PRO A 19 3.55 -21.23 -12.16
C PRO A 19 3.17 -20.64 -13.53
N PRO A 20 2.03 -19.92 -13.63
CA PRO A 20 1.63 -19.26 -14.86
C PRO A 20 2.73 -18.36 -15.43
N PRO A 21 2.85 -18.23 -16.76
CA PRO A 21 3.85 -17.36 -17.35
C PRO A 21 3.54 -15.89 -17.03
N ALA A 22 4.58 -15.07 -16.91
CA ALA A 22 4.44 -13.63 -16.73
C ALA A 22 3.56 -13.02 -17.84
N PRO A 23 2.70 -12.04 -17.50
CA PRO A 23 1.86 -11.40 -18.48
C PRO A 23 2.69 -10.66 -19.53
N TYR A 24 2.19 -10.62 -20.77
CA TYR A 24 2.84 -9.89 -21.85
C TYR A 24 2.30 -8.47 -21.96
N TYR A 25 3.21 -7.50 -22.06
CA TYR A 25 2.93 -6.09 -22.33
C TYR A 25 4.09 -5.46 -23.12
N GLU A 26 3.81 -4.40 -23.87
CA GLU A 26 4.84 -3.63 -24.58
C GLU A 26 5.41 -2.55 -23.65
N VAL A 27 6.72 -2.58 -23.40
CA VAL A 27 7.38 -1.59 -22.53
C VAL A 27 7.71 -0.31 -23.33
N PRO A 28 7.18 0.86 -22.93
CA PRO A 28 7.54 2.13 -23.56
C PRO A 28 8.98 2.55 -23.24
N PRO A 29 9.65 3.35 -24.10
CA PRO A 29 11.05 3.74 -23.90
C PRO A 29 11.37 4.43 -22.56
N HIS A 30 10.40 5.10 -21.94
CA HIS A 30 10.60 5.79 -20.66
C HIS A 30 10.52 4.86 -19.44
N LEU A 31 10.15 3.59 -19.63
CA LEU A 31 10.07 2.55 -18.59
C LEU A 31 11.08 1.41 -18.83
N GLU A 32 11.89 1.45 -19.90
CA GLU A 32 12.86 0.39 -20.24
C GLU A 32 13.86 0.10 -19.11
N ASP A 33 14.25 1.14 -18.36
CA ASP A 33 15.23 1.03 -17.27
C ASP A 33 14.59 0.78 -15.89
N MET A 34 13.25 0.63 -15.80
CA MET A 34 12.49 0.44 -14.56
C MET A 34 11.52 -0.75 -14.69
N PRO A 35 12.05 -2.00 -14.75
CA PRO A 35 11.25 -3.17 -15.12
C PRO A 35 10.15 -3.53 -14.12
N ASP A 36 10.38 -3.28 -12.83
CA ASP A 36 9.42 -3.42 -11.74
C ASP A 36 8.25 -2.42 -11.87
N MET A 37 8.57 -1.14 -12.12
CA MET A 37 7.56 -0.11 -12.38
C MET A 37 6.81 -0.36 -13.69
N ALA A 38 7.50 -0.88 -14.72
CA ALA A 38 6.88 -1.26 -15.97
C ALA A 38 5.89 -2.41 -15.78
N GLU A 39 6.27 -3.44 -15.02
CA GLU A 39 5.39 -4.56 -14.71
C GLU A 39 4.15 -4.09 -13.94
N LEU A 40 4.33 -3.29 -12.88
CA LEU A 40 3.23 -2.75 -12.08
C LEU A 40 2.29 -1.83 -12.88
N ALA A 41 2.82 -1.01 -13.78
CA ALA A 41 2.02 -0.05 -14.52
C ALA A 41 1.29 -0.65 -15.73
N LEU A 42 1.79 -1.75 -16.28
CA LEU A 42 1.35 -2.28 -17.59
C LEU A 42 0.73 -3.68 -17.52
N SER A 43 0.95 -4.43 -16.44
CA SER A 43 0.34 -5.75 -16.28
C SER A 43 -1.18 -5.63 -16.24
N PRO A 44 -1.91 -6.47 -16.99
CA PRO A 44 -3.36 -6.46 -16.95
C PRO A 44 -3.86 -6.98 -15.60
N PHE A 45 -5.00 -6.45 -15.18
CA PHE A 45 -5.75 -7.02 -14.07
C PHE A 45 -6.30 -8.42 -14.44
N THR A 46 -6.33 -9.31 -13.47
CA THR A 46 -6.88 -10.68 -13.55
C THR A 46 -7.54 -11.05 -12.22
N THR A 47 -7.98 -12.29 -12.04
CA THR A 47 -8.40 -12.87 -10.76
C THR A 47 -7.55 -14.11 -10.45
N LEU A 48 -7.61 -14.62 -9.21
CA LEU A 48 -6.93 -15.87 -8.84
C LEU A 48 -7.52 -17.06 -9.60
N GLU A 49 -8.84 -17.09 -9.81
CA GLU A 49 -9.49 -18.12 -10.64
C GLU A 49 -8.93 -18.12 -12.07
N ALA A 50 -8.89 -16.95 -12.74
CA ALA A 50 -8.37 -16.86 -14.11
C ALA A 50 -6.87 -17.17 -14.20
N LEU A 51 -6.10 -16.82 -13.18
CA LEU A 51 -4.66 -17.03 -13.12
C LEU A 51 -4.30 -18.51 -12.87
N THR A 52 -4.99 -19.16 -11.94
CA THR A 52 -4.70 -20.53 -11.49
C THR A 52 -5.46 -21.59 -12.29
N GLY A 53 -6.60 -21.22 -12.88
CA GLY A 53 -7.54 -22.14 -13.50
C GLY A 53 -8.38 -22.96 -12.50
N ILE A 54 -8.25 -22.70 -11.19
CA ILE A 54 -9.05 -23.32 -10.13
C ILE A 54 -10.30 -22.47 -9.95
N SER A 55 -11.46 -23.06 -10.25
CA SER A 55 -12.76 -22.40 -10.11
C SER A 55 -13.25 -22.40 -8.67
N TYR A 56 -14.06 -21.39 -8.32
CA TYR A 56 -14.71 -21.32 -7.00
C TYR A 56 -15.47 -22.61 -6.61
N GLU A 57 -16.09 -23.28 -7.60
CA GLU A 57 -16.88 -24.51 -7.39
C GLU A 57 -16.02 -25.73 -6.98
N GLU A 58 -14.70 -25.66 -7.15
CA GLU A 58 -13.77 -26.73 -6.78
C GLU A 58 -13.40 -26.68 -5.30
N PHE A 59 -13.70 -25.58 -4.60
CA PHE A 59 -13.48 -25.49 -3.17
C PHE A 59 -14.54 -26.28 -2.41
N PRO A 60 -14.12 -27.20 -1.51
CA PRO A 60 -15.04 -27.75 -0.54
C PRO A 60 -15.55 -26.62 0.35
N PRO A 61 -16.86 -26.54 0.66
CA PRO A 61 -17.35 -25.59 1.64
C PRO A 61 -16.62 -25.80 2.97
N SER A 62 -16.25 -24.72 3.65
CA SER A 62 -15.38 -24.81 4.82
C SER A 62 -15.96 -25.68 5.94
N PHE A 63 -17.27 -25.62 6.15
CA PHE A 63 -17.95 -26.48 7.11
C PHE A 63 -17.91 -27.99 6.80
N GLU A 64 -17.48 -28.41 5.60
CA GLU A 64 -17.31 -29.81 5.22
C GLU A 64 -15.89 -30.34 5.47
N LEU A 65 -14.96 -29.45 5.77
CA LEU A 65 -13.56 -29.79 5.99
C LEU A 65 -13.28 -30.14 7.44
N THR A 66 -12.37 -31.09 7.64
CA THR A 66 -12.02 -31.58 8.97
C THR A 66 -10.85 -30.80 9.57
N TYR A 67 -10.64 -30.91 10.88
CA TYR A 67 -9.50 -30.29 11.56
C TYR A 67 -8.12 -30.72 11.00
N GLU A 68 -8.05 -31.88 10.35
CA GLU A 68 -6.83 -32.34 9.66
C GLU A 68 -6.70 -31.78 8.23
N ASP A 69 -7.81 -31.32 7.64
CA ASP A 69 -7.85 -30.81 6.26
C ASP A 69 -7.40 -29.35 6.19
N TRP A 70 -7.71 -28.55 7.23
CA TRP A 70 -7.36 -27.14 7.35
C TRP A 70 -5.88 -26.84 7.24
N PRO A 71 -5.00 -27.46 8.04
CA PRO A 71 -3.59 -27.13 7.96
C PRO A 71 -2.97 -27.51 6.62
N ALA A 72 -3.46 -28.61 6.02
CA ALA A 72 -2.95 -29.08 4.73
C ALA A 72 -3.33 -28.13 3.58
N LEU A 73 -4.58 -27.65 3.55
CA LEU A 73 -5.03 -26.72 2.51
C LEU A 73 -4.45 -25.32 2.71
N ALA A 74 -4.39 -24.83 3.96
CA ALA A 74 -3.78 -23.55 4.28
C ALA A 74 -2.29 -23.51 3.91
N ASP A 75 -1.53 -24.55 4.22
CA ASP A 75 -0.12 -24.68 3.82
C ASP A 75 0.04 -24.66 2.29
N ALA A 76 -0.83 -25.39 1.57
CA ALA A 76 -0.80 -25.42 0.11
C ALA A 76 -1.04 -24.03 -0.51
N PHE A 77 -2.03 -23.27 -0.01
CA PHE A 77 -2.26 -21.91 -0.48
C PHE A 77 -1.13 -20.95 -0.13
N LYS A 78 -0.58 -21.01 1.09
CA LYS A 78 0.58 -20.19 1.49
C LYS A 78 1.76 -20.43 0.54
N ARG A 79 2.04 -21.70 0.21
CA ARG A 79 3.09 -22.07 -0.75
C ARG A 79 2.77 -21.62 -2.18
N LEU A 80 1.50 -21.70 -2.59
CA LEU A 80 1.05 -21.19 -3.89
C LEU A 80 1.28 -19.69 -4.01
N PHE A 81 0.90 -18.91 -3.01
CA PHE A 81 1.03 -17.45 -3.02
C PHE A 81 2.51 -17.05 -3.08
N ILE A 82 3.38 -17.73 -2.32
CA ILE A 82 4.84 -17.57 -2.44
C ILE A 82 5.32 -17.87 -3.87
N ALA A 83 4.84 -18.96 -4.50
CA ALA A 83 5.23 -19.31 -5.87
C ALA A 83 4.73 -18.30 -6.92
N LEU A 84 3.60 -17.65 -6.65
CA LEU A 84 3.04 -16.59 -7.48
C LEU A 84 3.60 -15.20 -7.14
N ASN A 85 4.48 -15.08 -6.15
CA ASN A 85 4.98 -13.80 -5.63
C ASN A 85 3.84 -12.87 -5.17
N ILE A 86 2.84 -13.44 -4.50
CA ILE A 86 1.72 -12.72 -3.89
C ILE A 86 1.92 -12.75 -2.37
N ASP A 87 1.85 -11.60 -1.74
CA ASP A 87 1.93 -11.45 -0.28
C ASP A 87 0.61 -10.91 0.28
N ILE A 88 0.19 -11.40 1.43
CA ILE A 88 -0.96 -10.86 2.17
C ILE A 88 -0.36 -10.08 3.34
N ILE A 89 -0.16 -8.78 3.14
CA ILE A 89 0.76 -7.99 3.96
C ILE A 89 0.24 -7.74 5.38
N ASP A 90 -1.07 -7.90 5.59
CA ASP A 90 -1.78 -7.66 6.83
C ASP A 90 -2.24 -8.95 7.53
N LEU A 91 -1.81 -10.12 7.04
CA LEU A 91 -2.13 -11.42 7.64
C LEU A 91 -1.45 -11.59 9.02
N PRO A 92 -2.21 -11.80 10.11
CA PRO A 92 -1.62 -12.07 11.42
C PRO A 92 -0.87 -13.41 11.48
N ASP A 93 0.26 -13.46 12.20
CA ASP A 93 1.10 -14.66 12.35
C ASP A 93 0.33 -15.91 12.86
N ASN A 94 -0.68 -15.70 13.72
CA ASN A 94 -1.48 -16.76 14.33
C ASN A 94 -2.90 -16.83 13.77
N PHE A 95 -3.12 -16.35 12.54
CA PHE A 95 -4.45 -16.39 11.93
C PHE A 95 -4.93 -17.85 11.74
N PRO A 96 -6.12 -18.22 12.25
CA PRO A 96 -6.62 -19.60 12.19
C PRO A 96 -6.71 -20.12 10.76
N ASP A 97 -6.29 -21.37 10.53
CA ASP A 97 -6.24 -21.95 9.17
C ASP A 97 -7.64 -22.06 8.53
N ASP A 98 -8.70 -22.31 9.30
CA ASP A 98 -10.08 -22.33 8.82
C ASP A 98 -10.55 -20.93 8.37
N ALA A 99 -10.28 -19.90 9.18
CA ALA A 99 -10.56 -18.52 8.84
C ALA A 99 -9.73 -18.06 7.62
N PHE A 100 -8.46 -18.46 7.54
CA PHE A 100 -7.59 -18.21 6.38
C PHE A 100 -8.18 -18.78 5.09
N ILE A 101 -8.65 -20.02 5.12
CA ILE A 101 -9.26 -20.66 3.94
C ILE A 101 -10.57 -19.95 3.56
N ASP A 102 -11.39 -19.56 4.53
CA ASP A 102 -12.60 -18.77 4.26
C ASP A 102 -12.28 -17.45 3.55
N GLN A 103 -11.23 -16.74 3.98
CA GLN A 103 -10.79 -15.50 3.33
C GLN A 103 -10.27 -15.72 1.91
N ILE A 104 -9.44 -16.75 1.71
CA ILE A 104 -8.93 -17.11 0.37
C ILE A 104 -10.09 -17.39 -0.60
N ILE A 105 -11.08 -18.18 -0.16
CA ILE A 105 -12.25 -18.53 -0.98
C ILE A 105 -13.12 -17.29 -1.23
N PHE A 106 -13.31 -16.45 -0.22
CA PHE A 106 -14.10 -15.22 -0.33
C PHE A 106 -13.51 -14.23 -1.34
N HIS A 107 -12.18 -14.07 -1.33
CA HIS A 107 -11.46 -13.15 -2.20
C HIS A 107 -10.96 -13.79 -3.51
N TRP A 108 -11.38 -15.02 -3.84
CA TRP A 108 -10.81 -15.77 -4.98
C TRP A 108 -11.10 -15.13 -6.35
N ASP A 109 -12.24 -14.43 -6.47
CA ASP A 109 -12.65 -13.72 -7.68
C ASP A 109 -12.32 -12.21 -7.62
N ASP A 110 -11.59 -11.77 -6.59
CA ASP A 110 -11.16 -10.38 -6.50
C ASP A 110 -10.14 -10.05 -7.58
N THR A 111 -10.14 -8.78 -7.96
CA THR A 111 -9.25 -8.27 -9.00
C THR A 111 -7.84 -8.10 -8.43
N ILE A 112 -6.89 -8.79 -9.03
CA ILE A 112 -5.46 -8.75 -8.70
C ILE A 112 -4.62 -8.33 -9.91
N GLN A 113 -3.33 -8.05 -9.68
CA GLN A 113 -2.33 -8.00 -10.74
C GLN A 113 -1.32 -9.12 -10.51
N TYR A 114 -1.02 -9.92 -11.54
CA TYR A 114 0.02 -10.94 -11.43
C TYR A 114 1.39 -10.34 -11.76
N LEU A 115 2.20 -10.12 -10.73
CA LEU A 115 3.49 -9.40 -10.79
C LEU A 115 4.64 -10.34 -10.38
N PRO A 116 5.05 -11.31 -11.22
CA PRO A 116 6.08 -12.27 -10.84
C PRO A 116 7.48 -11.66 -10.60
N LEU A 117 7.76 -10.44 -11.08
CA LEU A 117 9.01 -9.73 -10.78
C LEU A 117 8.89 -8.85 -9.53
N GLY A 118 7.91 -7.95 -9.49
CA GLY A 118 7.75 -6.94 -8.45
C GLY A 118 7.05 -7.43 -7.17
N GLY A 119 6.22 -8.47 -7.31
CA GLY A 119 5.34 -8.96 -6.25
C GLY A 119 4.03 -8.19 -6.21
N PHE A 120 2.96 -8.87 -5.81
CA PHE A 120 1.66 -8.26 -5.59
C PHE A 120 1.29 -8.34 -4.11
N GLU A 121 1.05 -7.18 -3.52
CA GLU A 121 0.65 -7.04 -2.13
C GLU A 121 -0.88 -6.98 -2.06
N MET A 122 -1.46 -7.88 -1.29
CA MET A 122 -2.89 -7.95 -0.99
C MET A 122 -3.14 -7.59 0.46
N GLU A 123 -4.29 -6.99 0.70
CA GLU A 123 -4.79 -6.64 2.03
C GLU A 123 -6.23 -7.14 2.17
N TRP A 124 -6.58 -7.73 3.31
CA TRP A 124 -7.98 -8.07 3.65
C TRP A 124 -8.56 -7.24 4.78
N CYS A 125 -7.72 -6.45 5.45
CA CYS A 125 -8.14 -5.44 6.42
C CYS A 125 -9.05 -4.44 5.72
N THR A 126 -10.24 -4.26 6.29
CA THR A 126 -11.22 -3.31 5.75
C THR A 126 -11.06 -1.91 6.33
N GLY A 127 -10.18 -1.73 7.32
CA GLY A 127 -10.08 -0.50 8.12
C GLY A 127 -11.24 -0.29 9.09
N ASP A 128 -12.22 -1.20 9.13
CA ASP A 128 -13.38 -1.16 10.04
C ASP A 128 -13.39 -2.43 10.90
N ASN A 129 -13.31 -2.24 12.23
CA ASN A 129 -13.29 -3.35 13.19
C ASN A 129 -14.53 -4.25 13.09
N GLU A 130 -15.69 -3.72 12.67
CA GLU A 130 -16.91 -4.52 12.55
C GLU A 130 -16.89 -5.46 11.34
N THR A 131 -16.15 -5.11 10.28
CA THR A 131 -16.11 -5.87 9.02
C THR A 131 -14.76 -6.51 8.73
N CYS A 132 -13.72 -6.21 9.53
CA CYS A 132 -12.40 -6.75 9.36
C CYS A 132 -12.37 -8.26 9.65
N PRO A 133 -11.84 -9.09 8.74
CA PRO A 133 -11.79 -10.55 8.94
C PRO A 133 -10.85 -10.97 10.07
N TYR A 134 -9.93 -10.09 10.48
CA TYR A 134 -9.02 -10.33 11.60
C TYR A 134 -9.65 -9.99 12.96
N GLY A 135 -10.77 -9.26 12.99
CA GLY A 135 -11.45 -8.85 14.22
C GLY A 135 -10.52 -8.12 15.21
N ASP A 136 -10.63 -8.49 16.49
CA ASP A 136 -9.82 -7.90 17.57
C ASP A 136 -8.31 -8.17 17.42
N ASP A 137 -7.90 -9.16 16.61
CA ASP A 137 -6.49 -9.47 16.36
C ASP A 137 -5.91 -8.61 15.20
N CYS A 138 -6.72 -7.73 14.59
CA CYS A 138 -6.25 -6.85 13.53
C CYS A 138 -5.25 -5.81 14.08
N PHE A 139 -4.07 -5.72 13.47
CA PHE A 139 -3.08 -4.71 13.83
C PHE A 139 -3.51 -3.27 13.51
N LEU A 140 -4.39 -3.07 12.51
CA LEU A 140 -4.76 -1.76 12.00
C LEU A 140 -6.07 -1.21 12.59
N CYS A 141 -7.06 -2.06 12.85
CA CYS A 141 -8.37 -1.64 13.34
C CYS A 141 -8.84 -2.39 14.60
N GLY A 142 -8.01 -3.27 15.17
CA GLY A 142 -8.31 -3.94 16.42
C GLY A 142 -8.28 -3.00 17.62
N PRO A 143 -8.73 -3.43 18.80
CA PRO A 143 -8.72 -2.64 20.03
C PRO A 143 -7.31 -2.21 20.48
N ASP A 144 -6.28 -2.96 20.09
CA ASP A 144 -4.87 -2.65 20.35
C ASP A 144 -4.18 -1.99 19.15
N ALA A 145 -4.93 -1.65 18.09
CA ALA A 145 -4.38 -0.87 16.98
C ALA A 145 -3.77 0.42 17.53
N PRO A 146 -2.63 0.87 16.99
CA PRO A 146 -2.13 2.18 17.36
C PRO A 146 -3.26 3.18 17.10
N GLU A 147 -3.73 3.83 18.17
CA GLU A 147 -4.49 5.05 17.97
C GLU A 147 -3.62 5.93 17.08
N PRO A 148 -4.18 6.57 16.03
CA PRO A 148 -3.40 7.55 15.30
C PRO A 148 -2.82 8.48 16.35
N GLU A 149 -1.49 8.43 16.52
CA GLU A 149 -0.81 9.40 17.35
C GLU A 149 -1.20 10.73 16.69
N ASP A 150 -1.99 11.55 17.38
CA ASP A 150 -2.51 12.82 16.90
C ASP A 150 -1.39 13.83 16.56
N ASP A 151 -0.12 13.41 16.48
CA ASP A 151 1.04 14.20 16.13
C ASP A 151 2.07 13.36 15.32
N GLU A 152 2.35 13.78 14.08
CA GLU A 152 3.56 13.49 13.28
C GLU A 152 3.62 12.27 12.34
N MET A 153 2.59 12.04 11.53
CA MET A 153 2.85 11.77 10.10
C MET A 153 2.21 12.90 9.29
N PRO A 154 2.97 13.72 8.54
CA PRO A 154 2.33 14.52 7.52
C PRO A 154 1.74 13.52 6.54
N GLU A 155 0.40 13.44 6.50
CA GLU A 155 -0.30 12.72 5.45
C GLU A 155 0.39 13.04 4.11
N PRO A 156 0.64 12.06 3.23
CA PRO A 156 1.08 12.37 1.88
C PRO A 156 -0.01 13.24 1.26
N PHE A 157 0.24 14.55 1.30
CA PHE A 157 -0.68 15.60 0.89
C PHE A 157 -1.31 15.21 -0.43
N ILE A 158 -2.58 14.79 -0.39
CA ILE A 158 -3.34 14.42 -1.57
C ILE A 158 -3.51 15.69 -2.39
N GLY A 159 -2.59 15.90 -3.32
CA GLY A 159 -2.68 16.90 -4.37
C GLY A 159 -1.85 18.16 -4.23
N GLY A 160 -0.55 18.07 -3.86
CA GLY A 160 0.54 19.08 -4.02
C GLY A 160 0.27 20.59 -3.82
N PHE A 161 1.31 21.42 -3.99
CA PHE A 161 1.12 22.87 -4.10
C PHE A 161 0.84 23.24 -5.56
N PHE A 162 -0.12 24.13 -5.80
CA PHE A 162 -0.51 24.58 -7.13
C PHE A 162 -0.63 26.09 -7.17
N ASN A 163 -0.20 26.70 -8.28
CA ASN A 163 -0.54 28.10 -8.57
C ASN A 163 -2.03 28.19 -8.96
N ASP A 164 -2.58 29.41 -8.97
CA ASP A 164 -3.96 29.68 -9.38
C ASP A 164 -4.29 29.24 -10.83
N ASP A 165 -3.27 29.02 -11.66
CA ASP A 165 -3.39 28.51 -13.03
C ASP A 165 -3.37 26.96 -13.12
N GLY A 166 -3.28 26.27 -11.98
CA GLY A 166 -3.22 24.82 -11.90
C GLY A 166 -1.83 24.22 -12.16
N THR A 167 -0.78 25.03 -12.30
CA THR A 167 0.58 24.52 -12.43
C THR A 167 1.14 24.09 -11.07
N ARG A 168 1.76 22.91 -11.02
CA ARG A 168 2.33 22.36 -9.79
C ARG A 168 3.56 23.16 -9.35
N ILE A 169 3.59 23.56 -8.09
CA ILE A 169 4.71 24.19 -7.42
C ILE A 169 5.59 23.09 -6.81
N ASP A 170 6.90 23.22 -6.99
CA ASP A 170 7.91 22.39 -6.36
C ASP A 170 8.52 23.17 -5.18
N PRO A 171 8.15 22.85 -3.93
CA PRO A 171 8.57 23.63 -2.76
C PRO A 171 10.08 23.74 -2.60
N LEU A 172 10.83 22.74 -3.08
CA LEU A 172 12.29 22.69 -2.98
C LEU A 172 12.98 23.64 -3.97
N LYS A 173 12.25 24.18 -4.96
CA LYS A 173 12.77 25.15 -5.93
C LYS A 173 12.45 26.59 -5.59
N ILE A 174 11.67 26.84 -4.55
CA ILE A 174 11.33 28.20 -4.11
C ILE A 174 12.54 28.74 -3.32
N PRO A 175 13.15 29.85 -3.75
CA PRO A 175 14.23 30.47 -3.00
C PRO A 175 13.79 30.81 -1.58
N ILE A 176 14.69 30.64 -0.61
CA ILE A 176 14.45 31.01 0.78
C ILE A 176 14.98 32.44 0.99
N PRO A 177 14.12 33.45 1.22
CA PRO A 177 14.58 34.81 1.47
C PRO A 177 15.35 34.91 2.79
N ASP A 178 16.33 35.83 2.86
CA ASP A 178 17.13 36.08 4.06
C ASP A 178 16.28 36.45 5.28
N LEU A 179 15.12 37.09 5.05
CA LEU A 179 14.15 37.41 6.10
C LEU A 179 13.58 36.13 6.75
N CYS A 180 13.28 35.09 5.96
CA CYS A 180 12.78 33.82 6.47
C CYS A 180 13.80 33.12 7.34
N LEU A 181 15.10 33.14 6.99
CA LEU A 181 16.15 32.47 7.77
C LEU A 181 16.32 33.04 9.20
N ARG A 182 15.83 34.26 9.45
CA ARG A 182 15.86 34.90 10.76
C ARG A 182 14.51 34.83 11.49
N CYS A 183 13.50 34.27 10.85
CA CYS A 183 12.16 34.14 11.43
C CYS A 183 12.16 33.04 12.49
N ARG A 184 11.50 33.30 13.62
CA ARG A 184 11.26 32.32 14.67
C ARG A 184 10.58 31.05 14.15
N ASN A 185 9.66 31.22 13.19
CA ASN A 185 8.84 30.12 12.67
C ASN A 185 9.53 29.38 11.50
N TYR A 186 10.76 29.73 11.14
CA TYR A 186 11.48 29.08 10.02
C TYR A 186 11.74 27.58 10.28
N LEU A 187 11.97 27.22 11.54
CA LEU A 187 12.16 25.83 11.97
C LEU A 187 10.93 25.30 12.71
N SER A 188 9.76 25.93 12.53
CA SER A 188 8.51 25.44 13.11
C SER A 188 8.18 24.08 12.51
N ASP A 189 7.81 23.13 13.37
CA ASP A 189 7.22 21.84 13.02
C ASP A 189 5.73 21.96 12.66
N ASP A 190 5.11 23.13 12.91
CA ASP A 190 3.73 23.42 12.51
C ASP A 190 3.58 23.38 10.98
N TRP A 191 2.79 22.42 10.52
CA TRP A 191 2.55 22.17 9.10
C TRP A 191 1.73 23.28 8.43
N GLU A 192 0.81 23.94 9.16
CA GLU A 192 0.00 25.04 8.63
C GLU A 192 0.89 26.25 8.31
N ASP A 193 1.80 26.58 9.23
CA ASP A 193 2.80 27.62 9.05
C ASP A 193 3.73 27.33 7.86
N ASN A 194 4.15 26.07 7.72
CA ASN A 194 5.01 25.64 6.62
C ASN A 194 4.34 25.78 5.25
N ILE A 195 3.04 25.50 5.16
CA ILE A 195 2.23 25.71 3.94
C ILE A 195 2.15 27.20 3.61
N LEU A 196 1.77 28.04 4.58
CA LEU A 196 1.61 29.47 4.37
C LEU A 196 2.93 30.17 4.01
N CYS A 197 4.04 29.77 4.65
CA CYS A 197 5.37 30.26 4.32
C CYS A 197 5.81 29.86 2.91
N THR A 198 5.48 28.65 2.48
CA THR A 198 5.78 28.17 1.13
C THR A 198 5.00 28.92 0.06
N LEU A 199 3.71 29.15 0.29
CA LEU A 199 2.85 29.90 -0.63
C LEU A 199 3.27 31.37 -0.72
N ASN A 200 3.55 32.03 0.40
CA ASN A 200 3.97 33.44 0.42
C ASN A 200 5.31 33.65 -0.29
N ARG A 201 6.27 32.72 -0.12
CA ARG A 201 7.55 32.76 -0.86
C ARG A 201 7.36 32.53 -2.36
N ASN A 202 6.46 31.61 -2.76
CA ASN A 202 6.20 31.36 -4.16
C ASN A 202 5.54 32.55 -4.85
N ASP A 203 4.59 33.23 -4.19
CA ASP A 203 3.90 34.41 -4.72
C ASP A 203 4.86 35.57 -4.99
N GLN A 204 5.87 35.73 -4.12
CA GLN A 204 6.83 36.82 -4.19
C GLN A 204 8.18 36.44 -4.83
N LYS A 205 8.34 35.22 -5.38
CA LYS A 205 9.66 34.71 -5.85
C LYS A 205 10.30 35.53 -6.96
N ASP A 206 9.48 36.23 -7.75
CA ASP A 206 9.90 37.08 -8.87
C ASP A 206 9.89 38.58 -8.51
N SER A 207 9.60 38.92 -7.25
CA SER A 207 9.61 40.29 -6.75
C SER A 207 11.01 40.74 -6.33
N ASP A 208 11.30 42.04 -6.46
CA ASP A 208 12.60 42.61 -6.08
C ASP A 208 12.83 42.60 -4.56
N GLU A 209 11.75 42.63 -3.77
CA GLU A 209 11.77 42.62 -2.31
C GLU A 209 10.75 41.60 -1.78
N PHE A 210 11.09 40.93 -0.67
CA PHE A 210 10.21 39.97 0.01
C PHE A 210 9.70 40.57 1.31
N GLU A 211 8.38 40.60 1.48
CA GLU A 211 7.72 41.09 2.68
C GLU A 211 6.86 39.99 3.33
N CYS A 212 6.94 39.86 4.66
CA CYS A 212 6.11 38.92 5.41
C CYS A 212 5.49 39.63 6.62
N GLY A 213 4.16 39.80 6.62
CA GLY A 213 3.43 40.42 7.72
C GLY A 213 3.37 39.58 9.00
N ALA A 214 3.73 38.30 8.91
CA ALA A 214 3.80 37.34 10.02
C ALA A 214 5.26 37.12 10.51
N PHE A 215 6.22 37.94 10.06
CA PHE A 215 7.61 37.81 10.50
C PHE A 215 7.77 38.15 11.99
N GLU A 216 8.35 37.20 12.73
CA GLU A 216 8.81 37.39 14.10
C GLU A 216 10.31 37.08 14.16
N GLU A 217 11.13 38.01 14.64
CA GLU A 217 12.58 37.82 14.72
C GLU A 217 12.91 36.76 15.78
N ASN A 218 13.78 35.82 15.43
CA ASN A 218 14.27 34.82 16.38
C ASN A 218 15.26 35.46 17.36
N GLU A 219 14.84 35.65 18.62
CA GLU A 219 15.64 36.29 19.69
C GLU A 219 16.85 35.45 20.16
N GLU A 220 17.03 34.22 19.67
CA GLU A 220 18.17 33.35 20.05
C GLU A 220 19.48 33.61 19.27
N ASN A 221 19.51 34.58 18.34
CA ASN A 221 20.72 34.94 17.59
C ASN A 221 21.59 36.04 18.24
N ASP A 222 21.53 36.19 19.57
CA ASP A 222 22.55 36.94 20.33
C ASP A 222 23.74 36.01 20.63
N CYS A 223 24.61 35.82 19.63
CA CYS A 223 25.97 35.30 19.84
C CYS A 223 26.90 36.53 19.96
N PRO A 224 27.78 36.60 20.98
CA PRO A 224 28.34 37.84 21.55
C PRO A 224 29.12 38.75 20.59
#